data_AF-A0A502EGA1-F1
#
_entry.id   AF-A0A502EGA1-F1
#
_cell.length_a   1.000
_cell.length_b   1.000
_cell.length_c   1.000
_cell.angle_alpha   90.00
_cell.angle_beta   90.00
_cell.angle_gamma   90.00
#
_symmetry.space_group_name_H-M   'P 1'
#
loop_
_entity.id
_entity.type
_entity.pdbx_description
1 polymer ?
#
loop_
_entity_poly.entity_id
_entity_poly.type
_entity_poly.pdbx_seq_one_letter_code
_entity_poly.pdbx_strand_id
1 'polypeptide(L)'
;MSVRTIRTDTPTPVTLAHVVLRTAQLDAKIDFYEQLVGMRTNYRNASGAALSHDGEHHRIALMAVPPSEPNSLAPGLEHLAFKMRSLGELLGNYRRLKTAGLVPLVTIHHGGTLSAYYLDPDGLQVETFIDTQIADLSIEDMSSDRFAANPVGVPVDLDELTDRFVAGEPIAALLEQPPLREGQLDELVTTITSTRGPRSA
;
A
#
# COMPACT_ATOMS: atom_id res chain seq x y z
N MET A 1 32.36 9.08 -38.16
CA MET A 1 31.97 9.51 -36.80
C MET A 1 30.46 9.39 -36.70
N SER A 2 29.93 8.66 -35.71
CA SER A 2 28.47 8.59 -35.52
C SER A 2 28.02 9.87 -34.80
N VAL A 3 27.21 10.69 -35.47
CA VAL A 3 26.59 11.88 -34.87
C VAL A 3 25.52 11.40 -33.91
N ARG A 4 25.65 11.77 -32.64
CA ARG A 4 24.61 11.52 -31.62
C ARG A 4 23.58 12.64 -31.67
N THR A 5 22.31 12.29 -31.72
CA THR A 5 21.19 13.24 -31.69
C THR A 5 20.53 13.19 -30.32
N ILE A 6 20.20 14.35 -29.75
CA ILE A 6 19.44 14.48 -28.50
C ILE A 6 17.98 14.70 -28.86
N ARG A 7 17.08 13.90 -28.29
CA ARG A 7 15.62 14.08 -28.41
C ARG A 7 15.17 15.28 -27.58
N THR A 8 14.24 16.07 -28.11
CA THR A 8 13.68 17.26 -27.45
C THR A 8 12.22 17.09 -27.06
N ASP A 9 11.59 15.96 -27.38
CA ASP A 9 10.25 15.62 -26.93
C ASP A 9 10.27 15.08 -25.48
N THR A 10 9.14 15.21 -24.79
CA THR A 10 9.01 14.76 -23.39
C THR A 10 9.24 13.26 -23.29
N PRO A 11 10.25 12.79 -22.54
CA PRO A 11 10.49 11.36 -22.41
C PRO A 11 9.45 10.71 -21.50
N THR A 12 9.06 9.48 -21.84
CA THR A 12 8.31 8.61 -20.93
C THR A 12 9.31 7.79 -20.11
N PRO A 13 9.27 7.83 -18.76
CA PRO A 13 10.10 6.96 -17.94
C PRO A 13 9.76 5.49 -18.17
N VAL A 14 10.76 4.61 -18.09
CA VAL A 14 10.55 3.15 -18.22
C VAL A 14 9.85 2.59 -16.97
N THR A 15 10.20 3.09 -15.78
CA THR A 15 9.64 2.66 -14.50
C THR A 15 9.82 3.75 -13.45
N LEU A 16 8.99 3.71 -12.40
CA LEU A 16 9.28 4.43 -11.16
C LEU A 16 10.36 3.65 -10.41
N ALA A 17 11.55 4.23 -10.27
CA ALA A 17 12.69 3.53 -9.67
C ALA A 17 12.51 3.36 -8.15
N HIS A 18 12.42 4.46 -7.41
CA HIS A 18 12.35 4.44 -5.95
C HIS A 18 11.65 5.67 -5.36
N VAL A 19 11.27 5.55 -4.09
CA VAL A 19 10.83 6.64 -3.22
C VAL A 19 11.82 6.84 -2.07
N VAL A 20 11.93 8.07 -1.55
CA VAL A 20 12.78 8.38 -0.39
C VAL A 20 11.91 8.86 0.76
N LEU A 21 12.00 8.20 1.91
CA LEU A 21 11.24 8.51 3.11
C LEU A 21 12.17 9.03 4.20
N ARG A 22 11.75 10.10 4.88
CA ARG A 22 12.42 10.59 6.09
C ARG A 22 11.87 9.87 7.31
N THR A 23 12.72 9.54 8.27
CA THR A 23 12.32 8.86 9.50
C THR A 23 13.22 9.19 10.67
N ALA A 24 12.62 9.42 11.85
CA ALA A 24 13.35 9.51 13.11
C ALA A 24 13.58 8.14 13.76
N GLN A 25 13.00 7.09 13.18
CA GLN A 25 12.95 5.73 13.73
C GLN A 25 13.47 4.74 12.69
N LEU A 26 14.70 4.97 12.20
CA LEU A 26 15.29 4.24 11.07
C LEU A 26 15.17 2.72 11.21
N ASP A 27 15.57 2.18 12.36
CA ASP A 27 15.60 0.74 12.60
C ASP A 27 14.19 0.13 12.63
N ALA A 28 13.25 0.78 13.32
CA ALA A 28 11.87 0.34 13.35
C ALA A 28 11.24 0.37 11.94
N LYS A 29 11.58 1.37 11.12
CA LYS A 29 11.07 1.47 9.75
C LYS A 29 11.69 0.42 8.82
N ILE A 30 12.96 0.08 9.00
CA ILE A 30 13.58 -1.07 8.32
C ILE A 30 12.82 -2.34 8.70
N ASP A 31 12.74 -2.65 9.99
CA ASP A 31 12.08 -3.87 10.50
C ASP A 31 10.63 -3.96 10.00
N PHE A 32 9.92 -2.84 9.92
CA PHE A 32 8.57 -2.77 9.37
C PHE A 32 8.52 -3.20 7.91
N TYR A 33 9.35 -2.65 7.02
CA TYR A 33 9.31 -3.00 5.59
C TYR A 33 9.85 -4.42 5.31
N GLU A 34 10.82 -4.88 6.09
CA GLU A 34 11.30 -6.27 6.05
C GLU A 34 10.17 -7.23 6.48
N GLN A 35 9.43 -6.91 7.54
CA GLN A 35 8.32 -7.73 7.99
C GLN A 35 7.11 -7.67 7.07
N LEU A 36 6.69 -6.48 6.62
CA LEU A 36 5.45 -6.26 5.87
C LEU A 36 5.48 -6.94 4.50
N VAL A 37 6.53 -6.70 3.73
CA VAL A 37 6.64 -7.13 2.32
C VAL A 37 7.96 -7.82 1.98
N GLY A 38 8.74 -8.22 2.99
CA GLY A 38 9.96 -8.99 2.76
C GLY A 38 11.06 -8.19 2.05
N MET A 39 11.11 -6.87 2.24
CA MET A 39 12.23 -6.08 1.73
C MET A 39 13.56 -6.59 2.29
N ARG A 40 14.61 -6.45 1.50
CA ARG A 40 16.00 -6.71 1.87
C ARG A 40 16.72 -5.38 2.04
N THR A 41 17.41 -5.21 3.15
CA THR A 41 18.31 -4.07 3.37
C THR A 41 19.62 -4.27 2.60
N ASN A 42 19.73 -3.63 1.44
CA ASN A 42 20.91 -3.71 0.57
C ASN A 42 22.05 -2.80 1.06
N TYR A 43 21.73 -1.73 1.79
CA TYR A 43 22.68 -0.80 2.38
C TYR A 43 22.12 -0.21 3.67
N ARG A 44 22.97 0.02 4.68
CA ARG A 44 22.61 0.71 5.93
C ARG A 44 23.83 1.39 6.55
N ASN A 45 23.62 2.62 7.06
CA ASN A 45 24.55 3.34 7.92
C ASN A 45 23.77 4.26 8.89
N ALA A 46 24.48 5.12 9.63
CA ALA A 46 23.86 6.06 10.57
C ALA A 46 22.97 7.14 9.91
N SER A 47 23.20 7.45 8.63
CA SER A 47 22.44 8.46 7.88
C SER A 47 21.21 7.87 7.18
N GLY A 48 21.10 6.55 7.03
CA GLY A 48 19.99 5.95 6.30
C GLY A 48 20.19 4.51 5.85
N ALA A 49 19.24 4.03 5.06
CA ALA A 49 19.23 2.69 4.50
C ALA A 49 18.62 2.65 3.09
N ALA A 50 18.95 1.61 2.32
CA ALA A 50 18.39 1.36 1.00
C ALA A 50 17.82 -0.06 0.94
N LEU A 51 16.53 -0.18 0.63
CA LEU A 51 15.76 -1.41 0.71
C LEU A 51 15.18 -1.78 -0.66
N SER A 52 15.17 -3.08 -0.98
CA SER A 52 14.59 -3.59 -2.22
C SER A 52 13.90 -4.93 -2.01
N HIS A 53 12.91 -5.27 -2.85
CA HIS A 53 12.34 -6.62 -2.91
C HIS A 53 12.66 -7.34 -4.23
N ASP A 54 13.20 -6.64 -5.24
CA ASP A 54 13.51 -7.16 -6.57
C ASP A 54 14.99 -6.96 -6.96
N GLY A 55 15.30 -6.98 -8.26
CA GLY A 55 16.64 -6.80 -8.79
C GLY A 55 17.13 -5.34 -8.84
N GLU A 56 16.26 -4.36 -8.56
CA GLU A 56 16.65 -2.95 -8.48
C GLU A 56 17.48 -2.71 -7.22
N HIS A 57 18.46 -1.81 -7.28
CA HIS A 57 19.37 -1.56 -6.16
C HIS A 57 18.63 -1.12 -4.88
N HIS A 58 17.51 -0.41 -5.02
CA HIS A 58 16.54 -0.07 -3.97
C HIS A 58 15.23 0.42 -4.58
N ARG A 59 14.11 0.12 -3.92
CA ARG A 59 12.77 0.67 -4.17
C ARG A 59 12.39 1.72 -3.12
N ILE A 60 12.93 1.59 -1.91
CA ILE A 60 12.80 2.56 -0.83
C ILE A 60 14.19 2.96 -0.34
N ALA A 61 14.45 4.25 -0.29
CA ALA A 61 15.56 4.81 0.48
C ALA A 61 15.02 5.46 1.76
N LEU A 62 15.65 5.18 2.88
CA LEU A 62 15.32 5.77 4.18
C LEU A 62 16.40 6.77 4.54
N MET A 63 15.99 8.00 4.86
CA MET A 63 16.85 9.06 5.34
C MET A 63 16.58 9.27 6.83
N ALA A 64 17.61 9.03 7.65
CA ALA A 64 17.52 9.29 9.08
C ALA A 64 17.45 10.80 9.34
N VAL A 65 16.50 11.23 10.15
CA VAL A 65 16.37 12.61 10.62
C VAL A 65 16.32 12.64 12.15
N PRO A 66 16.73 13.75 12.81
CA PRO A 66 16.58 13.87 14.25
C PRO A 66 15.11 13.77 14.68
N PRO A 67 14.79 13.18 15.85
CA PRO A 67 13.42 13.10 16.37
C PRO A 67 12.75 14.47 16.59
N SER A 68 13.54 15.53 16.73
CA SER A 68 13.07 16.90 16.89
C SER A 68 12.62 17.56 15.59
N GLU A 69 12.95 16.99 14.42
CA GLU A 69 12.45 17.50 13.16
C GLU A 69 11.04 16.92 12.91
N PRO A 70 9.99 17.77 12.85
CA PRO A 70 8.69 17.27 12.46
C PRO A 70 8.81 16.64 11.07
N ASN A 71 8.26 15.44 10.92
CA ASN A 71 8.13 14.76 9.63
C ASN A 71 7.02 15.45 8.81
N SER A 72 7.06 16.78 8.69
CA SER A 72 6.04 17.57 8.01
C SER A 72 6.40 17.70 6.53
N LEU A 73 5.85 16.81 5.72
CA LEU A 73 5.74 17.04 4.28
C LEU A 73 4.32 17.54 4.04
N ALA A 74 4.16 18.85 3.94
CA ALA A 74 2.92 19.46 3.48
C ALA A 74 3.14 20.03 2.07
N PRO A 75 2.39 19.59 1.03
CA PRO A 75 1.60 18.35 0.96
C PRO A 75 2.50 17.10 0.81
N GLY A 76 2.13 16.01 1.49
CA GLY A 76 2.96 14.81 1.68
C GLY A 76 2.51 13.60 0.86
N LEU A 77 3.34 12.54 0.89
CA LEU A 77 3.00 11.23 0.35
C LEU A 77 1.85 10.63 1.16
N GLU A 78 0.79 10.16 0.49
CA GLU A 78 -0.40 9.66 1.17
C GLU A 78 -0.27 8.17 1.56
N HIS A 79 0.09 7.31 0.62
CA HIS A 79 0.43 5.91 0.89
C HIS A 79 1.44 5.35 -0.13
N LEU A 80 1.98 4.17 0.18
CA LEU A 80 2.72 3.32 -0.76
C LEU A 80 1.99 1.98 -0.90
N ALA A 81 1.83 1.50 -2.13
CA ALA A 81 1.12 0.24 -2.39
C ALA A 81 2.03 -0.84 -2.96
N PHE A 82 1.92 -2.05 -2.40
CA PHE A 82 2.62 -3.26 -2.81
C PHE A 82 1.63 -4.32 -3.25
N LYS A 83 1.75 -4.75 -4.51
CA LYS A 83 0.92 -5.79 -5.07
C LYS A 83 1.42 -7.18 -4.66
N MET A 84 0.53 -8.00 -4.11
CA MET A 84 0.73 -9.42 -3.83
C MET A 84 0.33 -10.26 -5.04
N ARG A 85 0.86 -11.50 -5.16
CA ARG A 85 0.64 -12.32 -6.36
C ARG A 85 -0.74 -12.97 -6.41
N SER A 86 -1.37 -13.18 -5.26
CA SER A 86 -2.64 -13.91 -5.15
C SER A 86 -3.37 -13.64 -3.83
N LEU A 87 -4.66 -13.97 -3.79
CA LEU A 87 -5.46 -13.93 -2.56
C LEU A 87 -4.83 -14.75 -1.42
N GLY A 88 -4.36 -15.97 -1.71
CA GLY A 88 -3.71 -16.80 -0.69
C GLY A 88 -2.45 -16.15 -0.10
N GLU A 89 -1.68 -15.42 -0.91
CA GLU A 89 -0.51 -14.70 -0.42
C GLU A 89 -0.90 -13.48 0.41
N LEU A 90 -1.91 -12.70 0.01
CA LEU A 90 -2.42 -11.57 0.80
C LEU A 90 -2.94 -12.04 2.17
N LEU A 91 -3.77 -13.08 2.20
CA LEU A 91 -4.33 -13.64 3.44
C LEU A 91 -3.25 -14.30 4.30
N GLY A 92 -2.32 -15.03 3.70
CA GLY A 92 -1.16 -15.59 4.40
C GLY A 92 -0.28 -14.52 5.03
N ASN A 93 -0.04 -13.42 4.30
CA ASN A 93 0.70 -12.26 4.80
C ASN A 93 -0.03 -11.61 5.98
N TYR A 94 -1.33 -11.34 5.83
CA TYR A 94 -2.19 -10.81 6.89
C TYR A 94 -2.12 -11.65 8.17
N ARG A 95 -2.34 -12.97 8.08
CA ARG A 95 -2.29 -13.87 9.25
C ARG A 95 -0.93 -13.84 9.94
N ARG A 96 0.16 -13.87 9.17
CA ARG A 96 1.53 -13.83 9.69
C ARG A 96 1.80 -12.53 10.44
N LEU A 97 1.44 -11.40 9.85
CA LEU A 97 1.62 -10.07 10.44
C LEU A 97 0.78 -9.88 11.70
N LYS A 98 -0.49 -10.28 11.65
CA LYS A 98 -1.39 -10.26 12.81
C LYS A 98 -0.83 -11.07 13.98
N THR A 99 -0.25 -12.23 13.71
CA THR A 99 0.43 -13.06 14.74
C THR A 99 1.63 -12.35 15.36
N ALA A 100 2.34 -11.53 14.58
CA ALA A 100 3.45 -10.69 15.04
C ALA A 100 2.99 -9.36 15.70
N GLY A 101 1.68 -9.13 15.84
CA GLY A 101 1.11 -7.91 16.40
C GLY A 101 0.99 -6.73 15.43
N LEU A 102 1.31 -6.93 14.14
CA LEU A 102 1.11 -5.93 13.10
C LEU A 102 -0.25 -6.11 12.45
N VAL A 103 -1.22 -5.28 12.85
CA VAL A 103 -2.59 -5.31 12.33
C VAL A 103 -2.84 -4.15 11.37
N PRO A 104 -3.65 -4.34 10.32
CA PRO A 104 -4.02 -3.24 9.44
C PRO A 104 -4.89 -2.22 10.17
N LEU A 105 -4.72 -0.95 9.83
CA LEU A 105 -5.62 0.14 10.19
C LEU A 105 -7.03 -0.13 9.63
N VAL A 106 -7.08 -0.55 8.36
CA VAL A 106 -8.32 -0.86 7.66
C VAL A 106 -8.07 -1.83 6.51
N THR A 107 -9.07 -2.63 6.21
CA THR A 107 -9.10 -3.59 5.11
C THR A 107 -10.29 -3.28 4.22
N ILE A 108 -10.05 -3.15 2.92
CA ILE A 108 -11.02 -2.58 1.99
C ILE A 108 -11.05 -3.43 0.72
N HIS A 109 -12.26 -3.72 0.26
CA HIS A 109 -12.49 -4.20 -1.08
C HIS A 109 -12.96 -3.03 -1.94
N HIS A 110 -12.13 -2.60 -2.90
CA HIS A 110 -12.38 -1.49 -3.83
C HIS A 110 -13.16 -1.92 -5.08
N GLY A 111 -13.73 -3.12 -5.09
CA GLY A 111 -14.28 -3.79 -6.27
C GLY A 111 -13.18 -4.38 -7.16
N GLY A 112 -12.27 -3.56 -7.67
CA GLY A 112 -11.17 -4.03 -8.53
C GLY A 112 -9.91 -4.47 -7.78
N THR A 113 -9.67 -3.93 -6.59
CA THR A 113 -8.62 -4.43 -5.66
C THR A 113 -9.21 -4.88 -4.34
N LEU A 114 -8.46 -5.74 -3.65
CA LEU A 114 -8.65 -6.10 -2.26
C LEU A 114 -7.38 -5.74 -1.49
N SER A 115 -7.52 -4.91 -0.47
CA SER A 115 -6.42 -4.15 0.15
C SER A 115 -6.41 -4.25 1.67
N ALA A 116 -5.21 -4.25 2.26
CA ALA A 116 -4.97 -4.07 3.69
C ALA A 116 -3.98 -2.92 3.89
N TYR A 117 -4.38 -1.91 4.68
CA TYR A 117 -3.58 -0.71 4.95
C TYR A 117 -2.97 -0.79 6.34
N TYR A 118 -1.65 -0.69 6.44
CA TYR A 118 -0.89 -0.67 7.69
C TYR A 118 -0.30 0.72 7.92
N LEU A 119 0.03 1.05 9.16
CA LEU A 119 0.79 2.26 9.48
C LEU A 119 2.25 1.87 9.67
N ASP A 120 3.15 2.54 8.95
CA ASP A 120 4.57 2.49 9.25
C ASP A 120 4.88 3.23 10.57
N PRO A 121 6.11 3.13 11.10
CA PRO A 121 6.46 3.75 12.39
C PRO A 121 6.31 5.28 12.45
N ASP A 122 6.29 5.96 11.30
CA ASP A 122 6.06 7.40 11.22
C ASP A 122 4.60 7.76 10.86
N GLY A 123 3.72 6.76 10.76
CA GLY A 123 2.29 6.92 10.47
C GLY A 123 1.94 7.02 8.98
N LEU A 124 2.87 6.72 8.06
CA LEU A 124 2.54 6.63 6.63
C LEU A 124 1.73 5.35 6.38
N GLN A 125 0.65 5.46 5.61
CA GLN A 125 -0.13 4.30 5.21
C GLN A 125 0.65 3.47 4.18
N VAL A 126 0.70 2.16 4.39
CA VAL A 126 1.32 1.20 3.46
C VAL A 126 0.31 0.11 3.14
N GLU A 127 -0.02 0.00 1.87
CA GLU A 127 -1.01 -0.91 1.34
C GLU A 127 -0.36 -2.19 0.84
N THR A 128 -0.89 -3.34 1.24
CA THR A 128 -0.70 -4.61 0.52
C THR A 128 -2.00 -4.99 -0.16
N PHE A 129 -1.98 -5.26 -1.46
CA PHE A 129 -3.21 -5.50 -2.22
C PHE A 129 -3.07 -6.57 -3.29
N ILE A 130 -4.20 -7.05 -3.80
CA ILE A 130 -4.30 -7.83 -5.04
C ILE A 130 -5.32 -7.19 -5.97
N ASP A 131 -5.24 -7.49 -7.26
CA ASP A 131 -6.37 -7.29 -8.17
C ASP A 131 -7.37 -8.43 -7.97
N THR A 132 -8.66 -8.12 -8.04
CA THR A 132 -9.74 -9.09 -7.86
C THR A 132 -10.05 -9.84 -9.14
N GLN A 133 -9.63 -9.31 -10.30
CA GLN A 133 -9.88 -9.83 -11.65
C GLN A 133 -11.37 -9.98 -12.04
N ILE A 134 -12.30 -9.66 -11.14
CA ILE A 134 -13.75 -9.69 -11.34
C ILE A 134 -14.24 -8.38 -11.96
N ALA A 135 -13.61 -7.28 -11.58
CA ALA A 135 -13.61 -6.03 -12.31
C ALA A 135 -12.24 -5.91 -12.97
N ASP A 136 -12.20 -5.69 -14.29
CA ASP A 136 -10.96 -5.26 -14.91
C ASP A 136 -10.67 -3.88 -14.31
N LEU A 137 -9.57 -3.69 -13.58
CA LEU A 137 -9.09 -2.33 -13.24
C LEU A 137 -8.51 -1.68 -14.49
N SER A 138 -9.27 -1.73 -15.57
CA SER A 138 -9.01 -1.02 -16.79
C SER A 138 -9.24 0.45 -16.54
N ILE A 139 -8.63 1.25 -17.40
CA ILE A 139 -8.94 2.68 -17.51
C ILE A 139 -10.45 2.89 -17.72
N GLU A 140 -11.15 1.93 -18.34
CA GLU A 140 -12.58 1.98 -18.62
C GLU A 140 -13.42 1.84 -17.34
N ASP A 141 -13.08 0.91 -16.45
CA ASP A 141 -13.76 0.73 -15.17
C ASP A 141 -13.62 1.95 -14.25
N MET A 142 -12.45 2.60 -14.27
CA MET A 142 -12.20 3.86 -13.55
C MET A 142 -13.10 5.02 -14.03
N SER A 143 -13.71 4.89 -15.21
CA SER A 143 -14.65 5.87 -15.77
C SER A 143 -16.13 5.46 -15.64
N SER A 144 -16.43 4.33 -14.98
CA SER A 144 -17.79 3.79 -14.86
C SER A 144 -18.62 4.47 -13.76
N ASP A 145 -19.95 4.46 -13.93
CA ASP A 145 -20.90 4.93 -12.89
C ASP A 145 -20.78 4.15 -11.58
N ARG A 146 -20.42 2.86 -11.67
CA ARG A 146 -20.15 2.00 -10.50
C ARG A 146 -19.00 2.56 -9.68
N PHE A 147 -17.88 2.89 -10.33
CA PHE A 147 -16.72 3.48 -9.67
C PHE A 147 -17.03 4.88 -9.12
N ALA A 148 -17.76 5.70 -9.88
CA ALA A 148 -18.16 7.04 -9.44
C ALA A 148 -19.07 7.01 -8.19
N ALA A 149 -19.96 6.01 -8.08
CA ALA A 149 -20.86 5.86 -6.93
C ALA A 149 -20.14 5.42 -5.64
N ASN A 150 -19.07 4.63 -5.75
CA ASN A 150 -18.26 4.22 -4.60
C ASN A 150 -16.77 4.06 -4.99
N PRO A 151 -16.00 5.15 -5.04
CA PRO A 151 -14.58 5.11 -5.43
C PRO A 151 -13.66 4.61 -4.30
N VAL A 152 -14.18 4.48 -3.07
CA VAL A 152 -13.42 4.09 -1.88
C VAL A 152 -13.61 2.61 -1.55
N GLY A 153 -14.70 1.99 -2.00
CA GLY A 153 -14.98 0.57 -1.72
C GLY A 153 -15.74 0.32 -0.43
N VAL A 154 -15.61 -0.90 0.07
CA VAL A 154 -16.33 -1.40 1.25
C VAL A 154 -15.33 -2.05 2.21
N PRO A 155 -15.47 -1.86 3.53
CA PRO A 155 -14.60 -2.57 4.46
C PRO A 155 -14.93 -4.06 4.43
N VAL A 156 -13.90 -4.87 4.65
CA VAL A 156 -13.99 -6.34 4.59
C VAL A 156 -13.29 -6.93 5.80
N ASP A 157 -13.84 -8.00 6.36
CA ASP A 157 -13.20 -8.75 7.43
C ASP A 157 -12.25 -9.80 6.83
N LEU A 158 -10.94 -9.61 7.02
CA LEU A 158 -9.94 -10.56 6.52
C LEU A 158 -9.83 -11.84 7.37
N ASP A 159 -10.31 -11.86 8.61
CA ASP A 159 -10.41 -13.10 9.39
C ASP A 159 -11.50 -13.99 8.78
N GLU A 160 -12.69 -13.43 8.56
CA GLU A 160 -13.80 -14.16 7.92
C GLU A 160 -13.39 -14.65 6.53
N LEU A 161 -12.79 -13.77 5.71
CA LEU A 161 -12.34 -14.13 4.37
C LEU A 161 -11.26 -15.21 4.40
N THR A 162 -10.38 -15.18 5.40
CA THR A 162 -9.37 -16.21 5.62
C THR A 162 -10.00 -17.56 5.95
N ASP A 163 -11.00 -17.59 6.82
CA ASP A 163 -11.68 -18.82 7.22
C ASP A 163 -12.41 -19.46 6.02
N ARG A 164 -13.10 -18.64 5.22
CA ARG A 164 -13.75 -19.06 3.98
C ARG A 164 -12.76 -19.58 2.94
N PHE A 165 -11.61 -18.92 2.80
CA PHE A 165 -10.52 -19.39 1.92
C PHE A 165 -10.00 -20.77 2.35
N VAL A 166 -9.77 -20.98 3.66
CA VAL A 166 -9.30 -22.27 4.20
C VAL A 166 -10.37 -23.36 4.06
N ALA A 167 -11.65 -23.01 4.13
CA ALA A 167 -12.76 -23.92 3.89
C ALA A 167 -12.86 -24.39 2.42
N GLY A 168 -12.08 -23.80 1.51
CA GLY A 168 -12.03 -24.21 0.11
C GLY A 168 -13.13 -23.60 -0.76
N GLU A 169 -13.70 -22.47 -0.35
CA GLU A 169 -14.63 -21.73 -1.20
C GLU A 169 -13.96 -21.29 -2.52
N PRO A 170 -14.69 -21.26 -3.65
CA PRO A 170 -14.14 -20.80 -4.92
C PRO A 170 -13.62 -19.36 -4.84
N ILE A 171 -12.41 -19.11 -5.38
CA ILE A 171 -11.77 -17.78 -5.37
C ILE A 171 -12.67 -16.69 -5.94
N ALA A 172 -13.44 -16.98 -7.00
CA ALA A 172 -14.37 -16.02 -7.57
C ALA A 172 -15.41 -15.53 -6.55
N ALA A 173 -15.99 -16.43 -5.77
CA ALA A 173 -16.97 -16.07 -4.73
C ALA A 173 -16.33 -15.33 -3.53
N LEU A 174 -15.04 -15.54 -3.29
CA LEU A 174 -14.29 -14.83 -2.25
C LEU A 174 -13.92 -13.39 -2.65
N LEU A 175 -13.87 -13.12 -3.96
CA LEU A 175 -13.49 -11.81 -4.51
C LEU A 175 -14.70 -11.00 -5.01
N GLU A 176 -15.91 -11.50 -4.82
CA GLU A 176 -17.12 -10.71 -5.05
C GLU A 176 -17.23 -9.63 -3.96
N GLN A 177 -17.30 -8.36 -4.40
CA GLN A 177 -17.42 -7.24 -3.48
C GLN A 177 -18.77 -7.30 -2.75
N PRO A 178 -18.81 -7.26 -1.41
CA PRO A 178 -20.06 -7.20 -0.69
C PRO A 178 -20.77 -5.85 -0.95
N PRO A 179 -22.11 -5.79 -0.84
CA PRO A 179 -22.84 -4.56 -1.06
C PRO A 179 -22.47 -3.50 -0.01
N LEU A 180 -22.39 -2.23 -0.44
CA LEU A 180 -22.21 -1.09 0.45
C LEU A 180 -23.46 -0.91 1.32
N ARG A 181 -23.30 -0.89 2.64
CA ARG A 181 -24.38 -0.57 3.59
C ARG A 181 -24.46 0.95 3.81
N GLU A 182 -25.65 1.43 4.19
CA GLU A 182 -25.87 2.82 4.54
C GLU A 182 -24.93 3.29 5.67
N GLY A 183 -24.33 4.47 5.53
CA GLY A 183 -23.37 5.05 6.50
C GLY A 183 -21.95 4.46 6.49
N GLN A 184 -21.76 3.29 5.87
CA GLN A 184 -20.48 2.55 5.90
C GLN A 184 -19.34 3.29 5.17
N LEU A 185 -19.65 4.09 4.16
CA LEU A 185 -18.67 4.88 3.41
C LEU A 185 -18.08 6.02 4.27
N ASP A 186 -18.93 6.72 5.03
CA ASP A 186 -18.49 7.84 5.87
C ASP A 186 -17.63 7.37 7.05
N GLU A 187 -17.99 6.23 7.65
CA GLU A 187 -17.18 5.56 8.69
C GLU A 187 -15.79 5.17 8.15
N LEU A 188 -15.76 4.65 6.92
CA LEU A 188 -14.52 4.24 6.25
C LEU A 188 -13.62 5.45 5.95
N VAL A 189 -14.18 6.51 5.36
CA VAL A 189 -13.45 7.76 5.08
C VAL A 189 -12.92 8.39 6.38
N THR A 190 -13.73 8.38 7.44
CA THR A 190 -13.30 8.86 8.76
C THR A 190 -12.10 8.05 9.27
N THR A 191 -12.16 6.72 9.19
CA THR A 191 -11.06 5.83 9.62
C THR A 191 -9.77 6.14 8.85
N ILE A 192 -9.84 6.21 7.52
CA ILE A 192 -8.68 6.46 6.64
C ILE A 192 -8.05 7.84 6.88
N THR A 193 -8.88 8.83 7.24
CA THR A 193 -8.42 10.22 7.41
C THR A 193 -8.07 10.59 8.85
N SER A 194 -8.55 9.85 9.84
CA SER A 194 -8.35 10.14 11.28
C SER A 194 -6.92 10.01 11.78
N THR A 195 -6.08 9.24 11.09
CA THR A 195 -4.64 9.11 11.38
C THR A 195 -3.82 10.32 10.90
N ARG A 196 -4.44 11.19 10.11
CA ARG A 196 -3.84 12.45 9.68
C ARG A 196 -4.02 13.43 10.82
N GLY A 197 -2.91 13.79 11.50
CA GLY A 197 -2.91 14.86 12.50
C GLY A 197 -3.61 16.13 12.00
N PRO A 198 -4.00 17.05 12.89
CA PRO A 198 -4.89 18.16 12.56
C PRO A 198 -4.39 18.89 11.30
N ARG A 199 -5.27 18.97 10.29
CA ARG A 199 -5.02 19.80 9.10
C ARG A 199 -4.82 21.22 9.61
N SER A 200 -3.62 21.76 9.48
CA SER A 200 -3.41 23.19 9.65
C SER A 200 -4.33 23.91 8.68
N ALA A 201 -5.23 24.73 9.22
CA ALA A 201 -6.12 25.60 8.46
C ALA A 201 -5.35 26.65 7.66
#